data_AF-X1IIJ4-F1
#
_entry.id   AF-X1IIJ4-F1
#
_cell.length_a   1.000
_cell.length_b   1.000
_cell.length_c   1.000
_cell.angle_alpha   90.00
_cell.angle_beta   90.00
_cell.angle_gamma   90.00
#
_symmetry.space_group_name_H-M   'P 1'
#
loop_
_entity.id
_entity.type
_entity.pdbx_description
1 polymer ?
#
loop_
_entity_poly.entity_id
_entity_poly.type
_entity_poly.pdbx_seq_one_letter_code
_entity_poly.pdbx_strand_id
1 'polypeptide(L)'
;DELRKKSGVSFDTMSFKIGIAQSYLWGLANRRRANMPKEELIEKIADYFDLPPSYFYEYRLKKFLDYTDNNREFLDHCLRQAKRLNKKISDKPEEAIEEFEELEELEEPKEKRGRK
;
A
#
# COMPACT_ATOMS: atom_id res chain seq x y z
N ASP A 1 6.26 -2.83 20.05
CA ASP A 1 6.92 -3.25 21.31
C ASP A 1 8.15 -4.12 21.05
N GLU A 2 8.10 -5.06 20.10
CA GLU A 2 9.24 -5.95 19.79
C GLU A 2 10.53 -5.20 19.41
N LEU A 3 10.45 -4.22 18.50
CA LEU A 3 11.59 -3.36 18.12
C LEU A 3 12.26 -2.73 19.32
N ARG A 4 11.46 -2.07 20.17
CA ARG A 4 11.91 -1.46 21.41
C ARG A 4 12.65 -2.45 22.31
N LYS A 5 12.08 -3.65 22.50
CA LYS A 5 12.68 -4.72 23.32
C LYS A 5 14.00 -5.22 22.72
N LYS A 6 14.06 -5.44 21.41
CA LYS A 6 15.28 -5.87 20.69
C LYS A 6 16.41 -4.85 20.80
N SER A 7 16.08 -3.55 20.71
CA SER A 7 17.06 -2.47 20.84
C SER A 7 17.41 -2.13 22.29
N GLY A 8 16.81 -2.80 23.29
CA GLY A 8 17.10 -2.56 24.71
C GLY A 8 16.72 -1.16 25.22
N VAL A 9 15.79 -0.46 24.54
CA VAL A 9 15.43 0.92 24.88
C VAL A 9 14.15 1.00 25.72
N SER A 10 14.08 1.98 26.63
CA SER A 10 12.86 2.25 27.38
C SER A 10 11.93 3.19 26.60
N PHE A 11 10.65 3.24 26.99
CA PHE A 11 9.73 4.23 26.44
C PHE A 11 10.14 5.67 26.81
N ASP A 12 10.80 5.88 27.96
CA ASP A 12 11.30 7.20 28.37
C ASP A 12 12.44 7.67 27.47
N THR A 13 13.39 6.79 27.16
CA THR A 13 14.49 7.12 26.25
C THR A 13 13.95 7.50 24.87
N MET A 14 12.98 6.73 24.36
CA MET A 14 12.31 7.06 23.11
C MET A 14 11.53 8.38 23.20
N SER A 15 10.80 8.58 24.30
CA SER A 15 10.01 9.81 24.53
C SER A 15 10.88 11.05 24.48
N PHE A 16 12.04 11.01 25.13
CA PHE A 16 12.98 12.13 25.17
C PHE A 16 13.60 12.41 23.79
N LYS A 17 14.02 11.36 23.07
CA LYS A 17 14.67 11.51 21.76
C LYS A 17 13.72 11.92 20.64
N ILE A 18 12.49 11.37 20.65
CA ILE A 18 11.52 11.57 19.57
C ILE A 18 10.60 12.77 19.87
N GLY A 19 10.54 13.24 21.12
CA GLY A 19 9.67 14.33 21.54
C GLY A 19 8.19 13.95 21.58
N ILE A 20 7.89 12.68 21.88
CA ILE A 20 6.53 12.14 21.98
C ILE A 20 6.31 11.64 23.39
N ALA A 21 5.17 11.97 24.01
CA ALA A 21 4.86 11.51 25.36
C ALA A 21 5.00 9.98 25.52
N GLN A 22 5.70 9.54 26.57
CA GLN A 22 5.91 8.14 26.91
C GLN A 22 4.60 7.33 26.94
N SER A 23 3.53 7.89 27.53
CA SER A 23 2.20 7.27 27.58
C SER A 23 1.59 7.06 26.19
N TYR A 24 1.88 7.95 25.25
CA TYR A 24 1.47 7.81 23.86
C TYR A 24 2.20 6.64 23.19
N LEU A 25 3.53 6.57 23.33
CA LEU A 25 4.34 5.48 22.77
C LEU A 25 3.94 4.12 23.35
N TRP A 26 3.67 4.05 24.66
CA TRP A 26 3.18 2.84 25.31
C TRP A 26 1.80 2.41 24.77
N GLY A 27 0.87 3.37 24.62
CA GLY A 27 -0.45 3.11 24.06
C GLY A 27 -0.40 2.61 22.62
N LEU A 28 0.52 3.17 21.82
CA LEU A 28 0.78 2.73 20.45
C LEU A 28 1.34 1.30 20.41
N ALA A 29 2.36 1.03 21.21
CA ALA A 29 3.03 -0.27 21.26
C ALA A 29 2.12 -1.42 21.71
N ASN A 30 1.09 -1.12 22.51
CA ASN A 30 0.12 -2.09 23.01
C ASN A 30 -1.23 -2.06 22.28
N ARG A 31 -1.33 -1.38 21.13
CA ARG A 31 -2.56 -1.28 20.32
C ARG A 31 -3.79 -0.81 21.12
N ARG A 32 -3.58 0.06 22.12
CA ARG A 32 -4.66 0.60 22.97
C ARG A 32 -5.31 1.85 22.40
N ARG A 33 -4.86 2.34 21.25
CA ARG A 33 -5.46 3.47 20.55
C ARG A 33 -6.30 2.96 19.39
N ALA A 34 -7.53 3.46 19.29
CA ALA A 34 -8.45 3.14 18.20
C ALA A 34 -8.05 3.81 16.88
N ASN A 35 -7.43 4.98 16.95
CA ASN A 35 -7.04 5.75 15.77
C ASN A 35 -5.63 5.39 15.31
N MET A 36 -5.43 5.34 13.99
CA MET A 36 -4.09 5.21 13.42
C MET A 36 -3.21 6.40 13.83
N PRO A 37 -1.92 6.16 14.11
CA PRO A 37 -0.97 7.24 14.34
C PRO A 37 -0.84 8.12 13.09
N LYS A 38 -0.54 9.40 13.31
CA LYS A 38 -0.21 10.32 12.21
C LYS A 38 1.05 9.83 11.50
N GLU A 39 1.15 10.12 10.21
CA GLU A 39 2.26 9.68 9.38
C GLU A 39 3.60 10.20 9.86
N GLU A 40 3.69 11.50 10.14
CA GLU A 40 4.88 12.16 10.73
C GLU A 40 5.37 11.45 12.00
N LEU A 41 4.44 10.88 12.78
CA LEU A 41 4.78 10.18 14.00
C LEU A 41 5.36 8.79 13.72
N ILE A 42 4.85 8.10 12.70
CA ILE A 42 5.43 6.83 12.24
C ILE A 42 6.83 7.07 11.68
N GLU A 43 7.00 8.11 10.86
CA GLU A 43 8.31 8.49 10.28
C GLU A 43 9.34 8.76 11.37
N LYS A 44 9.00 9.59 12.37
CA LYS A 44 9.88 9.85 13.52
C LYS A 44 10.28 8.59 14.29
N ILE A 45 9.37 7.63 14.44
CA ILE A 45 9.68 6.34 15.09
C ILE A 45 10.56 5.48 14.18
N ALA A 46 10.32 5.50 12.87
CA ALA A 46 11.10 4.77 11.88
C ALA A 46 12.55 5.29 11.84
N ASP A 47 12.72 6.60 11.75
CA ASP A 47 14.02 7.29 11.78
C ASP A 47 14.79 6.96 13.07
N TYR A 48 14.11 6.92 14.21
CA TYR A 48 14.74 6.55 15.49
C TYR A 48 15.34 5.14 15.48
N PHE A 49 14.70 4.21 14.78
CA PHE A 49 15.17 2.82 14.67
C PHE A 49 16.00 2.56 13.41
N ASP A 50 16.29 3.60 12.61
CA ASP A 50 16.98 3.50 11.31
C ASP A 50 16.29 2.50 10.37
N LEU A 51 14.96 2.61 10.28
CA LEU A 51 14.12 1.77 9.44
C LEU A 51 13.29 2.62 8.48
N PRO A 52 12.94 2.09 7.29
CA PRO A 52 11.99 2.77 6.42
C PRO A 52 10.60 2.80 7.07
N PRO A 53 9.81 3.89 6.92
CA PRO A 53 8.45 3.97 7.45
C PRO A 53 7.53 2.82 6.97
N SER A 54 7.78 2.30 5.77
CA SER A 54 7.08 1.15 5.19
C SER A 54 7.24 -0.16 5.96
N TYR A 55 8.20 -0.23 6.90
CA TYR A 55 8.31 -1.32 7.85
C TYR A 55 7.02 -1.45 8.69
N PHE A 56 6.42 -0.33 9.08
CA PHE A 56 5.20 -0.31 9.88
C PHE A 56 3.98 -0.60 9.02
N TYR A 57 3.13 -1.50 9.50
CA TYR A 57 1.91 -1.90 8.79
C TYR A 57 0.95 -0.73 8.62
N GLU A 58 0.83 0.10 9.65
CA GLU A 58 -0.03 1.28 9.68
C GLU A 58 0.34 2.28 8.59
N TYR A 59 1.64 2.45 8.31
CA TYR A 59 2.13 3.32 7.23
C TYR A 59 1.70 2.77 5.86
N ARG A 60 1.92 1.48 5.62
CA ARG A 60 1.53 0.82 4.37
C ARG A 60 0.02 0.87 4.15
N LEU A 61 -0.76 0.65 5.21
CA LEU A 61 -2.21 0.70 5.15
C LEU A 61 -2.69 2.11 4.80
N LYS A 62 -2.11 3.14 5.42
CA LYS A 62 -2.43 4.53 5.11
C LYS A 62 -2.09 4.87 3.66
N LYS A 63 -0.89 4.52 3.17
CA LYS A 63 -0.51 4.75 1.77
C LYS A 63 -1.43 4.04 0.77
N PHE A 64 -1.87 2.83 1.11
CA PHE A 64 -2.85 2.13 0.31
C PHE A 64 -4.20 2.86 0.27
N LEU A 65 -4.70 3.32 1.42
CA LEU A 65 -5.93 4.10 1.50
C LEU A 65 -5.83 5.41 0.70
N ASP A 66 -4.75 6.17 0.91
CA ASP A 66 -4.48 7.40 0.17
C ASP A 66 -4.45 7.13 -1.34
N TYR A 67 -3.83 6.02 -1.78
CA TYR A 67 -3.84 5.62 -3.19
C TYR A 67 -5.26 5.33 -3.68
N THR A 68 -6.05 4.56 -2.92
CA THR A 68 -7.43 4.24 -3.34
C THR A 68 -8.33 5.47 -3.40
N ASP A 69 -8.14 6.42 -2.48
CA ASP A 69 -8.95 7.63 -2.43
C ASP A 69 -8.57 8.60 -3.56
N ASN A 70 -7.27 8.77 -3.82
CA ASN A 70 -6.79 9.64 -4.90
C ASN A 70 -7.06 9.08 -6.31
N ASN A 71 -7.32 7.78 -6.43
CA ASN A 71 -7.57 7.12 -7.71
C ASN A 71 -8.99 6.55 -7.82
N ARG A 72 -9.94 7.06 -7.01
CA ARG A 72 -11.29 6.51 -6.91
C ARG A 72 -11.99 6.38 -8.26
N GLU A 73 -11.97 7.44 -9.06
CA GLU A 73 -12.64 7.47 -10.38
C GLU A 73 -12.07 6.43 -11.35
N PHE A 74 -10.75 6.28 -11.35
CA PHE A 74 -10.06 5.28 -12.16
C PHE A 74 -10.41 3.86 -11.70
N LEU A 75 -10.37 3.61 -10.39
CA LEU A 75 -10.75 2.30 -9.83
C LEU A 75 -12.22 1.97 -10.12
N ASP A 76 -13.12 2.95 -10.04
CA ASP A 76 -14.53 2.78 -10.41
C ASP A 76 -14.70 2.53 -11.91
N HIS A 77 -13.87 3.13 -12.76
CA HIS A 77 -13.81 2.79 -14.18
C HIS A 77 -13.36 1.35 -14.39
N CYS A 78 -12.23 0.93 -13.82
CA CYS A 78 -11.73 -0.44 -13.90
C CYS A 78 -12.78 -1.46 -13.42
N LEU A 79 -13.45 -1.19 -12.30
CA LEU A 79 -14.50 -2.05 -11.77
C LEU A 79 -15.69 -2.17 -12.73
N ARG A 80 -16.10 -1.07 -13.37
CA ARG A 80 -17.16 -1.09 -14.38
C ARG A 80 -16.77 -1.92 -15.60
N GLN A 81 -15.55 -1.77 -16.10
CA GLN A 81 -15.07 -2.57 -17.24
C GLN A 81 -14.98 -4.05 -16.88
N ALA A 82 -14.40 -4.38 -15.72
CA ALA A 82 -14.31 -5.76 -15.24
C ALA A 82 -15.70 -6.42 -15.12
N LYS A 83 -16.72 -5.70 -14.61
CA LYS A 83 -18.09 -6.21 -14.55
C LYS A 83 -18.70 -6.45 -15.93
N ARG A 84 -18.47 -5.54 -16.88
CA ARG A 84 -18.94 -5.70 -18.27
C ARG A 84 -18.31 -6.92 -18.92
N LEU A 85 -17.00 -7.08 -18.73
CA LEU A 85 -16.23 -8.16 -19.30
C LEU A 85 -16.63 -9.52 -18.70
N ASN A 86 -16.78 -9.60 -17.37
CA ASN A 86 -17.34 -10.79 -16.71
C ASN A 86 -18.74 -11.15 -17.23
N LYS A 87 -19.59 -10.14 -17.46
CA LYS A 87 -20.91 -10.37 -18.07
C LYS A 87 -20.79 -10.89 -19.50
N LYS A 88 -19.90 -10.33 -20.33
CA LYS A 88 -19.67 -10.80 -21.70
C LYS A 88 -19.17 -12.25 -21.72
N ILE A 89 -18.20 -12.59 -20.87
CA ILE A 89 -17.71 -13.98 -20.70
C ILE A 89 -18.86 -14.92 -20.33
N SER A 90 -19.74 -14.50 -19.42
CA SER A 90 -20.88 -15.30 -18.99
C SER A 90 -21.95 -15.47 -20.08
N ASP A 91 -22.29 -14.40 -20.80
CA ASP A 91 -23.37 -14.39 -21.79
C ASP A 91 -22.92 -15.00 -23.13
N LYS A 92 -21.64 -14.80 -23.48
CA LYS A 92 -21.03 -15.12 -24.78
C LYS A 92 -19.52 -15.43 -24.64
N PRO A 93 -19.16 -16.62 -24.16
CA PRO A 93 -17.77 -16.97 -23.87
C PRO A 93 -16.87 -17.01 -25.12
N GLU A 94 -17.39 -17.45 -26.26
CA GLU A 94 -16.62 -17.56 -27.51
C GLU A 94 -16.18 -16.18 -28.04
N GLU A 95 -17.09 -15.19 -28.09
CA GLU A 95 -16.78 -13.80 -28.49
C GLU A 95 -15.83 -13.08 -27.50
N ALA A 96 -15.74 -13.56 -26.26
CA ALA A 96 -14.83 -13.00 -25.27
C ALA A 96 -13.42 -13.58 -25.40
N ILE A 97 -13.28 -14.85 -25.79
CA ILE A 97 -11.99 -15.49 -26.06
C ILE A 97 -11.34 -14.85 -27.29
N GLU A 98 -12.10 -14.66 -28.37
CA GLU A 98 -11.59 -14.04 -29.61
C GLU A 98 -11.08 -12.60 -29.39
N GLU A 99 -11.81 -11.79 -28.60
CA GLU A 99 -11.38 -10.42 -28.23
C GLU A 99 -10.11 -10.42 -27.35
N PHE A 100 -9.92 -11.44 -26.51
CA PHE A 100 -8.69 -11.57 -25.71
C PHE A 100 -7.49 -11.92 -26.58
N GLU A 101 -7.66 -12.84 -27.54
CA GLU A 101 -6.62 -13.24 -28.49
C GLU A 101 -6.18 -12.04 -29.35
N GLU A 102 -7.12 -11.22 -29.85
CA GLU A 102 -6.82 -10.00 -30.61
C GLU A 102 -6.04 -8.94 -29.79
N LEU A 103 -6.33 -8.81 -28.50
CA LEU A 103 -5.63 -7.87 -27.62
C LEU A 103 -4.19 -8.33 -27.31
N GLU A 104 -3.98 -9.63 -27.14
CA GLU A 104 -2.66 -10.21 -26.90
C GLU A 104 -1.73 -10.01 -28.11
N GLU A 105 -2.26 -10.13 -29.33
CA GLU A 105 -1.52 -9.86 -30.58
C GLU A 105 -1.12 -8.37 -30.74
N LEU A 106 -1.87 -7.43 -30.15
CA LEU A 106 -1.58 -6.00 -30.22
C LEU A 106 -0.51 -5.55 -29.21
N GLU A 107 -0.36 -6.27 -28.09
CA GLU A 107 0.66 -5.98 -27.07
C GLU A 107 2.04 -6.55 -27.41
N GLU A 108 2.16 -7.46 -28.38
CA GLU A 108 3.46 -7.92 -28.86
C GLU A 108 4.25 -6.76 -29.49
N PRO A 109 5.39 -6.34 -28.91
CA PRO A 109 6.17 -5.26 -29.47
C PRO A 109 6.72 -5.71 -30.82
N LYS A 110 6.27 -5.08 -31.91
CA LYS A 110 6.88 -5.24 -33.24
C LYS A 110 8.38 -4.97 -33.10
N GLU A 111 9.18 -6.03 -33.08
CA GLU A 111 10.63 -5.95 -33.06
C GLU A 111 11.06 -4.98 -34.16
N LYS A 112 11.53 -3.78 -33.76
CA LYS A 112 12.21 -2.88 -34.68
C LYS A 112 13.51 -3.60 -35.05
N ARG A 113 13.46 -4.39 -36.13
CA ARG A 113 14.64 -4.95 -36.80
C ARG A 113 15.60 -3.79 -37.03
N GLY A 114 16.66 -3.76 -36.24
CA GLY A 114 17.72 -2.78 -36.35
C GLY A 114 18.30 -2.84 -37.76
N ARG A 115 18.21 -1.73 -38.49
CA ARG A 115 19.10 -1.48 -39.62
C ARG A 115 20.40 -0.95 -39.05
N LYS A 116 21.43 -1.80 -39.14
CA LYS A 116 22.85 -1.42 -39.10
C LYS A 116 23.14 -0.35 -40.15
#